data_AF-A0A2V8R9J2-F1
#
_entry.id   AF-A0A2V8R9J2-F1
#
_cell.length_a   1.000
_cell.length_b   1.000
_cell.length_c   1.000
_cell.angle_alpha   90.00
_cell.angle_beta   90.00
_cell.angle_gamma   90.00
#
_symmetry.space_group_name_H-M   'P 1'
#
loop_
_entity.id
_entity.type
_entity.pdbx_description
1 polymer ?
#
loop_
_entity_poly.entity_id
_entity_poly.type
_entity_poly.pdbx_seq_one_letter_code
_entity_poly.pdbx_strand_id
1 'polypeptide(L)'
;MTKEKKYKWRRENYDENTRGLLIVHTGNGKGKTTCALGLMMRAAGQGLRCCMIQFMKSRHDRYGEHLSAEKLGIEVHTMGDGFTWDTKNPEQDRRTARETWNLCVEKLRSGDYDMLVFDELVYVLSY
;
A
#
# COMPACT_ATOMS: atom_id res chain seq x y z
N MET A 1 3.49 -6.75 -36.21
CA MET A 1 3.14 -6.39 -34.81
C MET A 1 2.53 -4.99 -34.81
N THR A 2 1.25 -4.88 -34.51
CA THR A 2 0.56 -3.60 -34.32
C THR A 2 1.22 -2.88 -33.14
N LYS A 3 1.73 -1.66 -33.34
CA LYS A 3 2.22 -0.83 -32.22
C LYS A 3 1.04 -0.62 -31.27
N GLU A 4 1.18 -1.07 -30.03
CA GLU A 4 0.19 -0.84 -28.98
C GLU A 4 -0.09 0.67 -28.90
N LYS A 5 -1.37 1.06 -28.93
CA LYS A 5 -1.74 2.48 -28.81
C LYS A 5 -1.32 2.94 -27.42
N LYS A 6 -0.33 3.84 -27.31
CA LYS A 6 0.04 4.49 -26.04
C LYS A 6 -1.24 5.04 -25.39
N TYR A 7 -1.47 4.66 -24.12
CA TYR A 7 -2.55 5.22 -23.31
C TYR A 7 -2.52 6.74 -23.37
N LYS A 8 -3.71 7.37 -23.35
CA LYS A 8 -3.91 8.81 -23.59
C LYS A 8 -2.95 9.69 -22.77
N TRP A 9 -2.68 9.29 -21.54
CA TRP A 9 -1.85 10.02 -20.59
C TRP A 9 -0.33 9.89 -20.75
N ARG A 10 0.14 8.98 -21.61
CA ARG A 10 1.57 8.86 -21.99
C ARG A 10 1.91 9.66 -23.26
N ARG A 11 1.02 10.53 -23.71
CA ARG A 11 1.28 11.42 -24.85
C ARG A 11 1.97 12.67 -24.31
N GLU A 12 3.02 13.12 -24.99
CA GLU A 12 3.80 14.32 -24.59
C GLU A 12 2.93 15.57 -24.41
N ASN A 13 1.79 15.64 -25.11
CA ASN A 13 0.85 16.75 -25.07
C ASN A 13 -0.42 16.44 -24.27
N TYR A 14 -0.36 15.49 -23.33
CA TYR A 14 -1.50 15.19 -22.48
C TYR A 14 -1.48 15.99 -21.19
N ASP A 15 -2.23 17.09 -21.20
CA ASP A 15 -2.54 17.86 -20.00
C ASP A 15 -3.97 17.50 -19.56
N GLU A 16 -4.09 16.61 -18.58
CA GLU A 16 -5.28 16.53 -17.75
C GLU A 16 -4.91 17.08 -16.37
N ASN A 17 -5.82 17.85 -15.77
CA ASN A 17 -5.74 18.30 -14.37
C ASN A 17 -5.72 17.08 -13.43
N THR A 18 -4.61 16.36 -13.41
CA THR A 18 -4.34 15.19 -12.58
C THR A 18 -3.93 15.70 -11.20
N ARG A 19 -4.53 15.11 -10.18
CA ARG A 19 -4.19 15.35 -8.78
C ARG A 19 -4.11 14.03 -8.04
N GLY A 20 -3.30 13.97 -6.99
CA GLY A 20 -3.32 12.85 -6.05
C GLY A 20 -4.71 12.67 -5.43
N LEU A 21 -5.14 11.42 -5.26
CA LEU A 21 -6.42 11.07 -4.67
C LEU A 21 -6.20 10.27 -3.38
N LEU A 22 -7.03 10.51 -2.37
CA LEU A 22 -7.18 9.64 -1.22
C LEU A 22 -8.31 8.66 -1.48
N ILE A 23 -8.00 7.36 -1.48
CA ILE A 23 -8.98 6.29 -1.67
C ILE A 23 -9.08 5.50 -0.37
N VAL A 24 -10.30 5.35 0.15
CA VAL A 24 -10.57 4.58 1.37
C VAL A 24 -11.42 3.37 1.00
N HIS A 25 -10.85 2.17 1.15
CA HIS A 25 -11.57 0.92 1.07
C HIS A 25 -11.99 0.47 2.48
N THR A 26 -13.27 0.62 2.82
CA THR A 26 -13.83 0.27 4.14
C THR A 26 -15.03 -0.68 4.01
N GLY A 27 -15.59 -1.11 5.14
CA GLY A 27 -16.72 -2.02 5.25
C GLY A 27 -16.32 -3.46 5.60
N ASN A 28 -17.31 -4.26 5.99
CA ASN A 28 -17.10 -5.62 6.50
C ASN A 28 -16.90 -6.67 5.39
N GLY A 29 -17.12 -6.29 4.13
CA GLY A 29 -16.90 -7.16 2.98
C GLY A 29 -15.43 -7.55 2.80
N LYS A 30 -15.20 -8.75 2.25
CA LYS A 30 -13.88 -9.15 1.74
C LYS A 30 -13.54 -8.33 0.49
N GLY A 31 -12.25 -8.06 0.30
CA GLY A 31 -11.73 -7.44 -0.93
C GLY A 31 -11.04 -6.10 -0.77
N LYS A 32 -11.02 -5.47 0.41
CA LYS A 32 -10.34 -4.18 0.64
C LYS A 32 -8.87 -4.20 0.21
N THR A 33 -8.09 -5.11 0.79
CA THR A 33 -6.67 -5.32 0.46
C THR A 33 -6.49 -5.77 -1.00
N THR A 34 -7.37 -6.64 -1.50
CA THR A 34 -7.31 -7.12 -2.89
C THR A 34 -7.55 -6.00 -3.90
N CYS A 35 -8.48 -5.08 -3.64
CA CYS A 35 -8.70 -3.89 -4.45
C CYS A 35 -7.47 -2.98 -4.46
N ALA A 36 -6.85 -2.75 -3.29
CA ALA A 36 -5.63 -1.95 -3.19
C ALA A 36 -4.47 -2.58 -3.98
N LEU A 37 -4.26 -3.89 -3.82
CA LEU A 37 -3.26 -4.65 -4.58
C LEU A 37 -3.52 -4.62 -6.10
N GLY A 38 -4.78 -4.72 -6.53
CA GLY A 38 -5.14 -4.59 -7.95
C GLY A 38 -4.82 -3.21 -8.52
N LEU A 39 -5.06 -2.14 -7.75
CA LEU A 39 -4.65 -0.79 -8.13
C LEU A 39 -3.12 -0.65 -8.20
N MET A 40 -2.39 -1.20 -7.24
CA MET A 40 -0.93 -1.20 -7.24
C MET A 40 -0.35 -1.99 -8.41
N MET A 41 -0.90 -3.16 -8.74
CA MET A 41 -0.50 -3.94 -9.91
C MET A 41 -0.68 -3.14 -11.19
N ARG A 42 -1.81 -2.42 -11.33
CA ARG A 42 -2.07 -1.54 -12.47
C ARG A 42 -1.06 -0.39 -12.54
N ALA A 43 -0.75 0.23 -11.41
CA ALA A 43 0.21 1.33 -11.32
C ALA A 43 1.65 0.86 -11.64
N ALA A 44 2.10 -0.23 -11.03
CA ALA A 44 3.41 -0.83 -11.26
C ALA A 44 3.57 -1.31 -12.72
N GLY A 45 2.53 -1.91 -13.31
CA GLY A 45 2.51 -2.25 -14.74
C GLY A 45 2.65 -1.04 -15.67
N GLN A 46 2.39 0.17 -15.16
CA GLN A 46 2.60 1.43 -15.85
C GLN A 46 3.92 2.12 -15.46
N GLY A 47 4.80 1.46 -14.71
CA GLY A 47 6.10 1.99 -14.28
C GLY A 47 6.02 3.00 -13.14
N LEU A 48 4.88 3.11 -12.46
CA LEU A 48 4.73 3.98 -11.30
C LEU A 48 5.35 3.34 -10.05
N ARG A 49 5.99 4.15 -9.21
CA ARG A 49 6.63 3.74 -7.97
C ARG A 49 5.57 3.53 -6.90
N CYS A 50 5.47 2.32 -6.38
CA CYS A 50 4.41 1.93 -5.46
C CYS A 50 5.00 1.39 -4.15
N CYS A 51 4.39 1.76 -3.02
CA CYS A 51 4.74 1.22 -1.70
C CYS A 51 3.49 0.84 -0.90
N MET A 52 3.54 -0.33 -0.26
CA MET A 52 2.51 -0.84 0.64
C MET A 52 3.06 -0.97 2.06
N ILE A 53 2.32 -0.49 3.05
CA ILE A 53 2.64 -0.63 4.47
C ILE A 53 1.47 -1.33 5.14
N GLN A 54 1.73 -2.44 5.83
CA GLN A 54 0.73 -3.31 6.44
C GLN A 54 0.90 -3.30 7.96
N PHE A 55 -0.12 -2.81 8.67
CA PHE A 55 -0.06 -2.62 10.12
C PHE A 55 -0.21 -3.93 10.92
N MET A 56 -1.00 -4.89 10.43
CA MET A 56 -1.44 -6.05 11.24
C MET A 56 -0.69 -7.35 10.94
N LYS A 57 0.03 -7.43 9.81
CA LYS A 57 0.72 -8.65 9.38
C LYS A 57 2.09 -8.78 10.03
N SER A 58 2.48 -9.99 10.42
CA SER A 58 3.78 -10.23 11.04
C SER A 58 4.91 -9.85 10.09
N ARG A 59 6.00 -9.28 10.64
CA ARG A 59 7.28 -9.08 9.95
C ARG A 59 7.82 -10.38 9.31
N HIS A 60 7.44 -11.54 9.86
CA HIS A 60 7.85 -12.85 9.36
C HIS A 60 6.89 -13.47 8.35
N ASP A 61 5.70 -12.90 8.18
CA ASP A 61 4.72 -13.43 7.23
C ASP A 61 5.14 -13.11 5.79
N ARG A 62 5.11 -14.13 4.94
CA ARG A 62 5.35 -13.98 3.50
C ARG A 62 4.22 -14.64 2.71
N TYR A 63 3.33 -13.81 2.19
CA TYR A 63 2.16 -14.24 1.42
C TYR A 63 2.41 -14.16 -0.10
N GLY A 64 1.55 -14.79 -0.89
CA GLY A 64 1.64 -14.78 -2.35
C GLY A 64 1.64 -13.36 -2.95
N GLU A 65 0.86 -12.44 -2.37
CA GLU A 65 0.86 -11.03 -2.77
C GLU A 65 2.21 -10.33 -2.58
N HIS A 66 2.99 -10.70 -1.55
CA HIS A 66 4.34 -10.15 -1.34
C HIS A 66 5.30 -10.63 -2.41
N LEU A 67 5.23 -11.92 -2.76
CA LEU A 67 6.03 -12.51 -3.84
C LEU A 67 5.70 -11.88 -5.20
N SER A 68 4.42 -11.59 -5.44
CA SER A 68 3.98 -10.88 -6.63
C SER A 68 4.42 -9.42 -6.63
N ALA A 69 4.32 -8.73 -5.49
CA ALA A 69 4.75 -7.34 -5.33
C ALA A 69 6.25 -7.18 -5.62
N GLU A 70 7.09 -8.07 -5.08
CA GLU A 70 8.53 -8.09 -5.35
C GLU A 70 8.84 -8.21 -6.84
N LYS A 71 8.18 -9.13 -7.55
CA LYS A 71 8.34 -9.29 -9.01
C LYS A 71 7.90 -8.08 -9.81
N LEU A 72 6.99 -7.27 -9.27
CA LEU A 72 6.49 -6.04 -9.88
C LEU A 72 7.30 -4.80 -9.45
N GLY A 73 8.33 -4.97 -8.61
CA GLY A 73 9.12 -3.85 -8.08
C GLY A 73 8.35 -2.98 -7.08
N ILE A 74 7.30 -3.53 -6.47
CA ILE A 74 6.51 -2.86 -5.43
C ILE A 74 7.19 -3.05 -4.09
N GLU A 75 7.45 -1.95 -3.38
CA GLU A 75 7.99 -1.98 -2.03
C GLU A 75 6.89 -2.37 -1.03
N VAL A 76 7.19 -3.30 -0.12
CA VAL A 76 6.23 -3.77 0.88
C VAL A 76 6.87 -3.80 2.26
N HIS A 77 6.21 -3.18 3.24
CA HIS A 77 6.57 -3.20 4.66
C HIS A 77 5.48 -3.92 5.45
N THR A 78 5.84 -5.03 6.10
CA THR A 78 5.01 -5.71 7.09
C THR A 78 5.49 -5.28 8.47
N MET A 79 4.70 -4.50 9.19
CA MET A 79 5.16 -3.87 10.43
C MET A 79 4.56 -4.48 11.69
N GLY A 80 3.57 -5.35 11.56
CA GLY A 80 2.94 -6.00 12.69
C GLY A 80 3.86 -7.02 13.37
N ASP A 81 3.63 -7.23 14.66
CA ASP A 81 4.31 -8.25 15.46
C ASP A 81 3.55 -9.59 15.45
N GLY A 82 2.72 -9.82 14.43
CA GLY A 82 1.75 -10.92 14.39
C GLY A 82 0.59 -10.62 15.33
N PHE A 83 -0.14 -9.53 15.05
CA PHE A 83 -1.30 -9.06 15.82
C PHE A 83 -2.42 -10.10 15.77
N THR A 84 -2.25 -11.17 16.53
CA THR A 84 -3.33 -12.04 16.94
C THR A 84 -4.15 -11.23 17.94
N TRP A 85 -5.47 -11.39 17.90
CA TRP A 85 -6.44 -10.75 18.80
C TRP A 85 -6.25 -11.10 20.31
N ASP A 86 -5.08 -11.62 20.68
CA ASP A 86 -4.63 -12.13 21.97
C ASP A 86 -3.29 -11.46 22.38
N THR A 87 -3.10 -10.19 22.00
CA THR A 87 -1.90 -9.45 22.41
C THR A 87 -2.01 -9.09 23.89
N LYS A 88 -1.24 -9.78 24.72
CA LYS A 88 -1.16 -9.53 26.17
C LYS A 88 -0.41 -8.23 26.53
N ASN A 89 -0.08 -7.39 25.54
CA ASN A 89 0.75 -6.20 25.74
C ASN A 89 0.33 -4.98 24.87
N PRO A 90 -0.70 -4.23 25.29
CA PRO A 90 -1.19 -3.04 24.58
C PRO A 90 -0.15 -1.92 24.38
N GLU A 91 0.86 -1.84 25.25
CA GLU A 91 1.90 -0.81 25.12
C GLU A 91 2.84 -1.10 23.95
N GLN A 92 3.15 -2.38 23.72
CA GLN A 92 3.89 -2.79 22.55
C GLN A 92 3.11 -2.48 21.26
N ASP A 93 1.81 -2.77 21.24
CA ASP A 93 0.95 -2.49 20.09
C ASP A 93 0.94 -1.01 19.73
N ARG A 94 0.81 -0.13 20.72
CA ARG A 94 0.88 1.32 20.53
C ARG A 94 2.23 1.76 19.98
N ARG A 95 3.32 1.16 20.46
CA ARG A 95 4.67 1.47 19.97
C ARG A 95 4.80 1.06 18.50
N THR A 96 4.45 -0.17 18.16
CA THR A 96 4.51 -0.70 16.79
C THR A 96 3.61 0.11 15.84
N ALA A 97 2.41 0.50 16.29
CA ALA A 97 1.53 1.40 15.55
C ALA A 97 2.17 2.77 15.28
N ARG A 98 2.79 3.40 16.29
CA ARG A 98 3.48 4.69 16.14
C ARG A 98 4.69 4.60 15.21
N GLU A 99 5.49 3.55 15.32
CA GLU A 99 6.62 3.29 14.43
C GLU A 99 6.15 3.13 12.97
N THR A 100 5.08 2.35 12.77
CA THR A 100 4.48 2.16 11.44
C THR A 100 3.93 3.47 10.89
N TRP A 101 3.27 4.27 11.72
CA TRP A 101 2.78 5.58 11.33
C TRP A 101 3.89 6.54 10.92
N ASN A 102 5.01 6.55 11.65
CA ASN A 102 6.17 7.36 11.28
C ASN A 102 6.70 6.97 9.90
N LEU A 103 6.78 5.67 9.60
CA LEU A 103 7.15 5.17 8.27
C LEU A 103 6.15 5.64 7.19
N CYS A 104 4.84 5.57 7.46
CA CYS A 104 3.82 6.10 6.54
C CYS A 104 4.06 7.59 6.22
N VAL A 105 4.32 8.40 7.25
CA VAL A 105 4.56 9.85 7.10
C VAL A 105 5.86 10.12 6.34
N GLU A 106 6.92 9.37 6.62
CA GLU A 106 8.21 9.46 5.92
C GLU A 106 8.02 9.19 4.42
N LYS A 107 7.44 8.03 4.08
CA LYS A 107 7.22 7.59 2.68
C LYS A 107 6.28 8.54 1.93
N LEU A 108 5.26 9.07 2.62
CA LEU A 108 4.35 10.07 2.03
C LEU A 108 5.07 11.38 1.71
N ARG A 109 5.99 11.83 2.57
CA ARG A 109 6.69 13.11 2.42
C ARG A 109 7.89 13.06 1.48
N SER A 110 8.42 11.87 1.19
CA SER A 110 9.65 11.75 0.38
C SER A 110 9.44 12.14 -1.08
N GLY A 111 8.22 12.00 -1.61
CA GLY A 111 7.95 12.21 -3.04
C GLY A 111 8.48 11.08 -3.94
N ASP A 112 8.92 9.97 -3.34
CA ASP A 112 9.50 8.83 -4.06
C ASP A 112 8.46 7.84 -4.61
N TYR A 113 7.19 8.02 -4.26
CA TYR A 113 6.11 7.12 -4.64
C TYR A 113 4.98 7.87 -5.30
N ASP A 114 4.45 7.29 -6.37
CA ASP A 114 3.28 7.78 -7.09
C ASP A 114 1.99 7.18 -6.49
N MET A 115 2.11 6.04 -5.80
CA MET A 115 1.01 5.38 -5.10
C MET A 115 1.48 4.77 -3.77
N LEU A 116 0.77 5.10 -2.69
CA LEU A 116 0.97 4.55 -1.36
C LEU A 116 -0.29 3.84 -0.88
N VAL A 117 -0.11 2.67 -0.27
CA VAL A 117 -1.20 1.91 0.37
C VAL A 117 -0.88 1.71 1.84
N PHE A 118 -1.79 2.15 2.71
CA PHE A 118 -1.75 1.92 4.16
C PHE A 118 -2.82 0.88 4.51
N ASP A 119 -2.44 -0.39 4.49
CA ASP A 119 -3.34 -1.53 4.66
C ASP A 119 -3.61 -1.77 6.15
N GLU A 120 -4.89 -1.97 6.49
CA GLU A 120 -5.39 -2.15 7.87
C GLU A 120 -5.16 -0.95 8.82
N LEU A 121 -4.88 0.25 8.29
CA LEU A 121 -4.75 1.48 9.08
C LEU A 121 -5.99 1.77 9.96
N VAL A 122 -7.19 1.48 9.46
CA VAL A 122 -8.44 1.79 10.18
C VAL A 122 -8.52 1.11 11.54
N TYR A 123 -8.00 -0.11 11.67
CA TYR A 123 -7.99 -0.83 12.95
C TYR A 123 -7.09 -0.13 13.98
N VAL A 124 -5.97 0.42 13.53
CA VAL A 124 -5.01 1.11 14.39
C VAL A 124 -5.56 2.45 14.88
N LEU A 125 -6.39 3.12 14.08
CA LEU A 125 -7.06 4.36 14.48
C LEU A 125 -8.18 4.16 15.51
N SER A 126 -8.67 2.92 15.65
CA SER A 126 -9.73 2.58 16.62
C SER A 126 -9.21 2.21 18.02
N TYR A 127 -7.89 2.16 18.19
CA TYR A 127 -7.18 1.79 19.41
C TYR A 127 -6.71 3.01 20.21
#